data_AF-A0A2D7V0S6-F1
#
_entry.id   AF-A0A2D7V0S6-F1
#
_cell.length_a   1.000
_cell.length_b   1.000
_cell.length_c   1.000
_cell.angle_alpha   90.00
_cell.angle_beta   90.00
_cell.angle_gamma   90.00
#
_symmetry.space_group_name_H-M   'P 1'
#
loop_
_entity.id
_entity.type
_entity.pdbx_description
1 polymer ?
#
loop_
_entity_poly.entity_id
_entity_poly.type
_entity_poly.pdbx_seq_one_letter_code
_entity_poly.pdbx_strand_id
1 'polypeptide(L)'
;MEYDFTTTLALFSSFGWQEIVILLVIGVLIFGKRLPEVGRNFGRSIVEFKKGLKGVGDEIEAETNKQIEESNDDVSEVKLTPAPDEDDTSN
;
A
#
# COMPACT_ATOMS: atom_id res chain seq x y z
N MET A 1 -27.55 44.26 16.39
CA MET A 1 -26.96 42.91 16.31
C MET A 1 -26.90 42.55 14.83
N GLU A 2 -25.95 43.16 14.12
CA GLU A 2 -25.62 42.74 12.76
C GLU A 2 -24.54 41.68 12.92
N TYR A 3 -24.88 40.41 12.75
CA TYR A 3 -23.85 39.39 12.57
C TYR A 3 -23.43 39.49 11.11
N ASP A 4 -22.35 40.21 10.84
CA ASP A 4 -21.85 40.35 9.48
C ASP A 4 -21.56 38.96 8.91
N PHE A 5 -22.05 38.73 7.69
CA PHE A 5 -21.84 37.48 6.95
C PHE A 5 -20.36 37.10 6.87
N THR A 6 -19.47 38.11 6.87
CA THR A 6 -18.02 37.95 6.99
C THR A 6 -17.59 37.26 8.28
N THR A 7 -18.23 37.51 9.42
CA THR A 7 -17.95 36.78 10.68
C THR A 7 -18.39 35.33 10.57
N THR A 8 -19.56 35.06 10.00
CA THR A 8 -20.04 33.70 9.73
C THR A 8 -19.12 32.95 8.77
N LEU A 9 -18.67 33.58 7.68
CA LEU A 9 -17.71 33.02 6.73
C LEU A 9 -16.28 32.90 7.31
N ALA A 10 -15.85 33.82 8.16
CA ALA A 10 -14.56 33.75 8.83
C ALA A 10 -14.50 32.59 9.82
N LEU A 11 -15.63 32.23 10.45
CA LEU A 11 -15.75 30.98 11.18
C LEU A 11 -15.50 29.81 10.22
N PHE A 12 -16.17 29.74 9.06
CA PHE A 12 -15.94 28.71 8.04
C PHE A 12 -14.50 28.68 7.47
N SER A 13 -13.82 29.82 7.35
CA SER A 13 -12.42 29.85 6.88
C SER A 13 -11.44 29.29 7.91
N SER A 14 -11.85 29.14 9.17
CA SER A 14 -11.08 28.47 10.23
C SER A 14 -11.43 26.97 10.36
N PHE A 15 -12.32 26.42 9.51
CA PHE A 15 -12.79 25.00 9.51
C PHE A 15 -11.74 24.01 8.97
N GLY A 16 -10.51 24.12 9.43
CA GLY A 16 -9.58 23.00 9.35
C GLY A 16 -9.76 22.10 10.56
N TRP A 17 -8.91 22.34 11.55
CA TRP A 17 -8.81 21.51 12.75
C TRP A 17 -9.96 21.70 13.73
N GLN A 18 -10.56 22.90 13.78
CA GLN A 18 -11.63 23.20 14.73
C GLN A 18 -12.88 22.34 14.47
N GLU A 19 -13.25 22.15 13.20
CA GLU A 19 -14.41 21.33 12.83
C GLU A 19 -14.19 19.85 13.20
N ILE A 20 -12.99 19.33 12.94
CA ILE A 20 -12.63 17.95 13.32
C ILE A 20 -12.75 17.77 14.83
N VAL A 21 -12.29 18.74 15.63
CA VAL A 21 -12.40 18.70 17.10
C VAL A 21 -13.86 18.75 17.54
N ILE A 22 -14.68 19.59 16.93
CA ILE A 22 -16.12 19.69 17.23
C ILE A 22 -16.83 18.36 16.94
N LEU A 23 -16.58 17.75 15.78
CA LEU A 23 -17.13 16.44 15.43
C LEU A 23 -16.63 15.34 16.37
N LEU A 24 -15.36 15.39 16.80
CA LEU A 24 -14.82 14.49 17.80
C LEU A 24 -15.54 14.61 19.13
N VAL A 25 -15.79 15.84 19.61
CA VAL A 25 -16.52 16.09 20.85
C VAL A 25 -17.94 15.54 20.76
N ILE A 26 -18.66 15.81 19.67
CA ILE A 26 -20.00 15.26 19.45
C ILE A 26 -19.97 13.73 19.42
N GLY A 27 -19.00 13.14 18.71
CA GLY A 27 -18.80 11.70 18.69
C GLY A 27 -18.54 11.13 20.08
N VAL A 28 -17.68 11.76 20.88
CA VAL A 28 -17.40 11.36 22.27
C VAL A 28 -18.65 11.50 23.14
N LEU A 29 -19.52 12.49 22.93
CA LEU A 29 -20.76 12.60 23.69
C LEU A 29 -21.76 11.50 23.35
N ILE A 30 -21.87 11.11 22.07
CA ILE A 30 -22.77 10.03 21.62
C ILE A 30 -22.24 8.66 22.07
N PHE A 31 -20.96 8.38 21.83
CA PHE A 31 -20.37 7.07 22.10
C PHE A 31 -19.88 6.93 23.55
N GLY A 32 -19.53 8.03 24.21
CA GLY A 32 -19.05 8.08 25.59
C GLY A 32 -17.88 7.12 25.83
N LYS A 33 -18.03 6.30 26.88
CA LYS A 33 -17.04 5.28 27.26
C LYS A 33 -16.92 4.12 26.26
N ARG A 34 -17.81 4.01 25.27
CA ARG A 34 -17.77 2.95 24.23
C ARG A 34 -16.85 3.32 23.08
N LEU A 35 -16.44 4.58 22.92
CA LEU A 35 -15.51 5.01 21.88
C LEU A 35 -14.20 4.18 21.84
N PRO A 36 -13.48 3.95 22.97
CA PRO A 36 -12.28 3.10 22.95
C PRO A 36 -12.57 1.64 22.63
N GLU A 37 -13.76 1.14 22.97
CA GLU A 37 -14.19 -0.22 22.64
C GLU A 37 -14.44 -0.36 21.13
N VAL A 38 -15.16 0.58 20.53
CA VAL A 38 -15.40 0.66 19.08
C VAL A 38 -14.07 0.81 18.32
N GLY A 39 -13.19 1.71 18.76
CA GLY A 39 -11.88 1.90 18.15
C GLY A 39 -11.00 0.64 18.23
N ARG A 40 -11.05 -0.09 19.36
CA ARG A 40 -10.30 -1.35 19.50
C ARG A 40 -10.84 -2.45 18.60
N ASN A 41 -12.16 -2.55 18.43
CA ASN A 41 -12.78 -3.52 17.54
C ASN A 41 -12.46 -3.20 16.07
N PHE A 42 -12.61 -1.93 15.68
CA PHE A 42 -12.28 -1.46 14.33
C PHE A 42 -10.79 -1.60 14.01
N GLY A 43 -9.91 -1.31 14.98
CA GLY A 43 -8.47 -1.49 14.84
C GLY A 43 -8.06 -2.94 14.59
N ARG A 44 -8.72 -3.91 15.25
CA ARG A 44 -8.51 -5.34 14.95
C ARG A 44 -8.91 -5.67 13.52
N SER A 45 -10.06 -5.18 13.05
CA SER A 45 -10.50 -5.38 11.66
C SER A 45 -9.50 -4.83 10.65
N ILE A 46 -8.93 -3.64 10.87
CA ILE A 46 -7.89 -3.07 10.00
C ILE A 46 -6.62 -3.93 10.00
N VAL A 47 -6.19 -4.42 11.17
CA VAL A 47 -5.00 -5.26 11.28
C VAL A 47 -5.18 -6.59 10.55
N GLU A 48 -6.33 -7.25 10.71
CA GLU A 48 -6.65 -8.48 10.01
C GLU A 48 -6.80 -8.26 8.51
N PHE A 49 -7.46 -7.18 8.09
CA PHE A 49 -7.53 -6.78 6.68
C PHE A 49 -6.14 -6.58 6.07
N LYS A 50 -5.24 -5.87 6.77
CA LYS A 50 -3.85 -5.66 6.33
C LYS A 50 -3.07 -6.97 6.24
N LYS A 51 -3.29 -7.92 7.15
CA LYS A 51 -2.67 -9.25 7.09
C LYS A 51 -3.18 -10.05 5.89
N GLY A 52 -4.49 -10.01 5.62
CA GLY A 52 -5.09 -10.64 4.45
C GLY A 52 -4.53 -10.09 3.14
N LEU A 53 -4.45 -8.76 3.01
CA LEU A 53 -3.86 -8.13 1.82
C LEU A 53 -2.39 -8.48 1.61
N LYS A 54 -1.60 -8.59 2.69
CA LYS A 54 -0.20 -9.03 2.60
C LYS A 54 -0.07 -10.48 2.17
N GLY A 55 -0.86 -11.38 2.76
CA GLY A 55 -0.84 -12.80 2.37
C GLY A 55 -1.14 -13.01 0.89
N VAL A 56 -2.10 -12.26 0.34
CA VAL A 56 -2.42 -12.29 -1.10
C VAL A 56 -1.25 -11.75 -1.95
N GLY A 57 -0.60 -10.66 -1.52
CA GLY A 57 0.57 -10.13 -2.21
C GLY A 57 1.73 -11.13 -2.25
N ASP A 58 2.02 -11.76 -1.11
CA ASP A 58 3.09 -12.73 -0.97
C ASP A 58 2.80 -14.03 -1.76
N GLU A 59 1.53 -14.46 -1.85
CA GLU A 59 1.10 -15.60 -2.70
C GLU A 59 1.30 -15.31 -4.20
N ILE A 60 0.97 -14.10 -4.65
CA ILE A 60 1.15 -13.70 -6.07
C ILE A 60 2.64 -13.63 -6.43
N GLU A 61 3.48 -13.14 -5.51
CA GLU A 61 4.94 -13.07 -5.70
C GLU A 61 5.59 -14.46 -5.66
N ALA A 62 5.10 -15.37 -4.80
CA ALA A 62 5.56 -16.76 -4.74
C ALA A 62 5.20 -17.55 -6.01
N GLU A 63 3.98 -17.41 -6.53
CA GLU A 63 3.56 -18.06 -7.79
C GLU A 63 4.29 -17.49 -9.02
N THR A 64 4.72 -16.23 -8.95
CA THR A 64 5.55 -15.62 -10.00
C THR A 64 6.99 -16.16 -9.96
N ASN A 65 7.59 -16.29 -8.77
CA ASN A 65 8.95 -16.84 -8.64
C ASN A 65 9.00 -18.35 -8.94
N LYS A 66 7.97 -19.11 -8.58
CA LYS A 66 7.91 -20.55 -8.85
C LYS A 66 7.84 -20.88 -10.34
N GLN A 67 7.21 -20.02 -11.15
CA GLN A 67 7.20 -20.16 -12.62
C GLN A 67 8.55 -19.82 -13.28
N ILE A 68 9.40 -19.03 -12.62
CA ILE A 68 10.73 -18.68 -13.15
C ILE A 68 11.74 -19.82 -12.88
N GLU A 69 11.58 -20.60 -11.82
CA GLU A 69 12.47 -21.75 -11.54
C GLU A 69 12.22 -22.97 -12.44
N GLU A 70 10.98 -23.23 -12.89
CA GLU A 70 10.67 -24.34 -13.83
C GLU A 70 11.16 -24.09 -15.27
N SER A 71 11.66 -22.90 -15.60
CA SER A 71 12.11 -22.53 -16.96
C SER A 71 13.64 -22.49 -17.15
N ASN A 72 14.45 -22.90 -16.16
CA ASN A 72 15.92 -22.81 -16.21
C ASN A 72 16.66 -24.14 -16.46
N ASP A 73 15.97 -25.26 -16.65
CA ASP A 73 16.61 -26.58 -16.86
C ASP A 73 16.95 -26.91 -18.34
N ASP A 74 16.82 -25.98 -19.29
CA ASP A 74 17.10 -26.22 -20.73
C ASP A 74 18.08 -25.22 -21.39
N VAL A 75 19.07 -24.71 -20.64
CA VAL A 75 20.17 -23.94 -21.25
C VAL A 75 21.53 -24.34 -20.66
N SER A 76 21.89 -25.62 -20.83
CA SER A 76 23.26 -26.04 -20.57
C SER A 76 23.79 -27.08 -21.56
N GLU A 77 23.58 -26.90 -22.87
CA GLU A 77 24.49 -27.51 -23.85
C GLU A 77 24.46 -26.82 -25.22
N VAL A 78 25.10 -25.66 -25.36
CA VAL A 78 25.76 -25.28 -26.62
C VAL A 78 27.15 -24.77 -26.32
N LYS A 79 28.01 -25.68 -25.86
CA LYS A 79 29.46 -25.51 -25.95
C LYS A 79 29.86 -25.84 -27.39
N LEU A 80 29.62 -24.92 -28.32
CA LEU A 80 30.29 -24.89 -29.64
C LEU A 80 30.42 -23.45 -30.09
N THR A 81 31.47 -22.81 -29.61
CA THR A 81 32.25 -21.90 -30.46
C THR A 81 33.68 -22.42 -30.46
N PRO A 82 34.07 -23.34 -31.37
CA PRO A 82 35.44 -23.27 -31.84
C PRO A 82 35.62 -21.87 -32.45
N ALA A 83 36.66 -21.19 -32.00
CA ALA A 83 37.08 -19.91 -32.54
C ALA A 83 37.15 -20.03 -34.08
N PRO A 84 36.70 -19.01 -34.85
CA PRO A 84 37.06 -18.92 -36.25
C PRO A 84 38.59 -18.98 -36.34
N ASP A 85 39.12 -20.05 -36.92
CA ASP A 85 40.53 -20.18 -37.25
C ASP A 85 40.88 -19.00 -38.15
N GLU A 86 41.70 -18.08 -37.64
CA GLU A 86 42.27 -17.01 -38.43
C GLU A 86 43.18 -17.62 -39.49
N ASP A 87 42.66 -17.53 -40.71
CA ASP A 87 43.33 -17.49 -42.00
C ASP A 87 44.83 -17.13 -41.93
N ASP A 88 45.68 -18.16 -41.94
CA ASP A 88 47.07 -18.04 -42.36
C ASP A 88 47.25 -18.82 -43.68
N THR A 89 46.61 -18.30 -44.73
CA THR A 89 46.89 -18.68 -46.11
C THR A 89 47.90 -17.71 -46.74
N SER A 90 49.18 -18.04 -46.58
CA SER A 90 50.20 -18.11 -47.64
C SER A 90 50.10 -17.10 -48.81
N ASN A 91 50.89 -16.02 -48.77
CA ASN A 91 51.76 -15.53 -49.88
C ASN A 91 52.66 -14.35 -49.44
#